data_AF-A0A078FRY1-F1
#
_entry.id   AF-A0A078FRY1-F1
#
_cell.length_a   1.000
_cell.length_b   1.000
_cell.length_c   1.000
_cell.angle_alpha   90.00
_cell.angle_beta   90.00
_cell.angle_gamma   90.00
#
_symmetry.space_group_name_H-M   'P 1'
#
loop_
_entity.id
_entity.type
_entity.pdbx_description
1 polymer ?
#
loop_
_entity_poly.entity_id
_entity_poly.type
_entity_poly.pdbx_seq_one_letter_code
_entity_poly.pdbx_strand_id
1 'polypeptide(L)'
;MEGITEGVNSMSLGVDTQKKNRIQVSHTKKPLFFYVNLAKRYMQQYSDVELSALGMAIATVVTVAEILKNNGFAVEKKIMTSTVDIKDDSRGRPVQKAKIEITLSKSEKFDELMAAANEEKEAAEAQEQS
;
A
#
# COMPACT_ATOMS: atom_id res chain seq x y z
N MET A 1 -21.83 -6.01 25.40
CA MET A 1 -21.78 -4.71 24.71
C MET A 1 -21.16 -4.97 23.35
N GLU A 2 -21.95 -5.59 22.48
CA GLU A 2 -21.60 -5.93 21.11
C GLU A 2 -22.26 -4.90 20.21
N GLY A 3 -21.53 -4.38 19.23
CA GLY A 3 -22.14 -3.58 18.17
C GLY A 3 -21.31 -2.39 17.72
N ILE A 4 -20.08 -2.59 17.24
CA ILE A 4 -19.44 -1.64 16.31
C ILE A 4 -18.46 -2.40 15.39
N THR A 5 -18.94 -3.17 14.41
CA THR A 5 -18.06 -3.79 13.39
C THR A 5 -18.50 -3.63 11.93
N GLU A 6 -19.62 -2.97 11.63
CA GLU A 6 -20.15 -2.96 10.25
C GLU A 6 -19.83 -1.71 9.40
N GLY A 7 -18.97 -0.81 9.87
CA GLY A 7 -18.73 0.48 9.21
C GLY A 7 -17.66 0.54 8.11
N VAL A 8 -17.22 -0.58 7.52
CA VAL A 8 -16.13 -0.55 6.50
C VAL A 8 -16.55 -0.96 5.09
N ASN A 9 -17.84 -1.21 4.84
CA ASN A 9 -18.28 -1.81 3.59
C ASN A 9 -19.31 -0.96 2.82
N SER A 10 -18.93 0.27 2.46
CA SER A 10 -19.62 1.03 1.39
C SER A 10 -18.84 2.28 1.00
N MET A 11 -17.65 2.11 0.42
CA MET A 11 -17.02 3.19 -0.37
C MET A 11 -17.02 2.83 -1.84
N SER A 12 -18.20 2.87 -2.45
CA SER A 12 -18.32 3.13 -3.89
C SER A 12 -18.14 4.64 -4.11
N LEU A 13 -16.89 5.10 -4.05
CA LEU A 13 -16.52 6.36 -4.68
C LEU A 13 -16.57 6.10 -6.20
N GLY A 14 -17.38 6.90 -6.89
CA GLY A 14 -17.90 6.62 -8.23
C GLY A 14 -16.86 6.10 -9.24
N VAL A 15 -17.23 5.03 -9.93
CA VAL A 15 -16.68 4.53 -11.22
C VAL A 15 -15.18 4.74 -11.47
N ASP A 16 -14.34 4.59 -10.45
CA ASP A 16 -12.96 4.17 -10.67
C ASP A 16 -13.02 2.65 -10.75
N THR A 17 -13.04 2.09 -11.96
CA THR A 17 -12.79 0.66 -12.21
C THR A 17 -11.72 0.21 -11.22
N GLN A 18 -12.07 -0.65 -10.27
CA GLN A 18 -11.17 -0.97 -9.15
C GLN A 18 -9.85 -1.49 -9.75
N LYS A 19 -8.86 -0.61 -9.79
CA LYS A 19 -7.55 -0.93 -10.34
C LYS A 19 -7.00 -2.05 -9.48
N LYS A 20 -6.75 -3.20 -10.11
CA LYS A 20 -6.33 -4.43 -9.42
C LYS A 20 -4.99 -4.26 -8.71
N ASN A 21 -4.22 -3.24 -9.08
CA ASN A 21 -2.91 -2.89 -8.55
C ASN A 21 -2.94 -1.70 -7.56
N ARG A 22 -4.09 -1.37 -6.94
CA ARG A 22 -4.20 -0.27 -5.97
C ARG A 22 -4.22 -0.78 -4.53
N ILE A 23 -3.38 -0.19 -3.68
CA ILE A 23 -3.31 -0.44 -2.24
C ILE A 23 -3.76 0.83 -1.51
N GLN A 24 -4.81 0.69 -0.70
CA GLN A 24 -5.26 1.73 0.22
C GLN A 24 -4.75 1.42 1.62
N VAL A 25 -3.86 2.29 2.10
CA VAL A 25 -3.28 2.18 3.43
C VAL A 25 -4.18 2.93 4.40
N SER A 26 -4.60 2.22 5.44
CA SER A 26 -5.35 2.77 6.58
C SER A 26 -4.55 2.59 7.86
N HIS A 27 -4.80 3.46 8.83
CA HIS A 27 -4.05 3.46 10.08
C HIS A 27 -4.37 2.21 10.94
N THR A 28 -3.36 1.72 11.69
CA THR A 28 -3.47 0.73 12.80
C THR A 28 -3.96 -0.69 12.51
N LYS A 29 -4.19 -1.11 11.27
CA LYS A 29 -4.72 -2.47 11.01
C LYS A 29 -3.69 -3.51 10.58
N LYS A 30 -2.56 -3.10 10.00
CA LYS A 30 -1.55 -4.01 9.45
C LYS A 30 -0.13 -3.52 9.77
N PRO A 31 0.84 -4.43 10.01
CA PRO A 31 2.25 -4.08 10.14
C PRO A 31 2.79 -3.39 8.88
N LEU A 32 3.85 -2.60 9.00
CA LEU A 32 4.48 -1.89 7.87
C LEU A 32 4.85 -2.83 6.71
N PHE A 33 5.52 -3.95 7.03
CA PHE A 33 5.98 -4.92 6.03
C PHE A 33 4.86 -5.65 5.30
N PHE A 34 3.64 -5.66 5.84
CA PHE A 34 2.48 -6.16 5.08
C PHE A 34 2.31 -5.36 3.78
N TYR A 35 2.38 -4.04 3.85
CA TYR A 35 2.21 -3.16 2.69
C TYR A 35 3.42 -3.23 1.74
N VAL A 36 4.64 -3.34 2.28
CA VAL A 36 5.85 -3.54 1.48
C VAL A 36 5.75 -4.82 0.64
N ASN A 37 5.38 -5.94 1.27
CA ASN A 37 5.29 -7.23 0.59
C ASN A 37 4.11 -7.28 -0.38
N LEU A 38 2.98 -6.67 -0.03
CA LEU A 38 1.84 -6.56 -0.93
C LEU A 38 2.18 -5.73 -2.19
N ALA A 39 2.92 -4.63 -2.03
CA ALA A 39 3.37 -3.80 -3.14
C ALA A 39 4.33 -4.57 -4.06
N LYS A 40 5.28 -5.33 -3.51
CA LYS A 40 6.14 -6.24 -4.29
C LYS A 40 5.31 -7.22 -5.10
N ARG A 41 4.36 -7.91 -4.47
CA ARG A 41 3.46 -8.86 -5.14
C ARG A 41 2.65 -8.21 -6.26
N TYR A 42 2.13 -7.00 -6.05
CA TYR A 42 1.37 -6.29 -7.09
C TYR A 42 2.25 -5.86 -8.26
N MET A 43 3.46 -5.36 -8.01
CA MET A 43 4.40 -5.03 -9.10
C MET A 43 4.85 -6.27 -9.87
N GLN A 44 4.96 -7.43 -9.23
CA GLN A 44 5.25 -8.70 -9.90
C GLN A 44 4.11 -9.13 -10.84
N GLN A 45 2.85 -8.85 -10.46
CA GLN A 45 1.67 -9.24 -11.25
C GLN A 45 1.27 -8.21 -12.32
N TYR A 46 1.46 -6.92 -12.04
CA TYR A 46 0.90 -5.82 -12.84
C TYR A 46 1.95 -4.82 -13.34
N SER A 47 3.24 -5.05 -13.08
CA SER A 47 4.38 -4.17 -13.40
C SER A 47 4.44 -2.84 -12.62
N ASP A 48 3.32 -2.34 -12.12
CA ASP A 48 3.26 -1.19 -11.23
C ASP A 48 2.20 -1.34 -10.13
N VAL A 49 2.28 -0.46 -9.14
CA VAL A 49 1.39 -0.42 -7.98
C VAL A 49 1.05 1.04 -7.64
N GLU A 50 -0.20 1.27 -7.27
CA GLU A 50 -0.68 2.55 -6.75
C GLU A 50 -0.88 2.47 -5.24
N LEU A 51 -0.12 3.27 -4.48
CA LEU A 51 -0.25 3.40 -3.03
C LEU A 51 -1.03 4.67 -2.71
N SER A 52 -2.05 4.56 -1.85
CA SER A 52 -2.82 5.74 -1.42
C SER A 52 -3.13 5.72 0.06
N ALA A 53 -3.18 6.90 0.68
CA ALA A 53 -3.50 7.07 2.09
C ALA A 53 -4.14 8.42 2.39
N LEU A 54 -4.82 8.49 3.53
CA LEU A 54 -5.44 9.70 4.08
C LEU A 54 -4.87 10.05 5.46
N GLY A 55 -4.63 11.34 5.70
CA GLY A 55 -4.24 11.86 7.02
C GLY A 55 -3.03 11.14 7.62
N MET A 56 -3.17 10.60 8.84
CA MET A 56 -2.06 9.95 9.56
C MET A 56 -1.44 8.75 8.83
N ALA A 57 -2.19 8.07 7.95
CA ALA A 57 -1.67 6.93 7.18
C ALA A 57 -0.71 7.34 6.05
N ILE A 58 -0.60 8.64 5.75
CA ILE A 58 0.34 9.15 4.73
C ILE A 58 1.77 8.75 5.06
N ALA A 59 2.17 8.84 6.33
CA ALA A 59 3.51 8.46 6.78
C ALA A 59 3.85 7.01 6.38
N THR A 60 2.91 6.08 6.55
CA THR A 60 3.10 4.67 6.17
C THR A 60 3.33 4.52 4.66
N VAL A 61 2.57 5.23 3.82
CA VAL A 61 2.77 5.17 2.35
C VAL A 61 4.13 5.73 1.95
N VAL A 62 4.56 6.83 2.57
CA VAL A 62 5.89 7.42 2.32
C VAL A 62 6.98 6.42 2.70
N THR A 63 6.93 5.84 3.90
CA THR A 63 7.90 4.85 4.36
C THR A 63 7.94 3.60 3.46
N VAL A 64 6.78 3.10 3.02
CA VAL A 64 6.72 1.96 2.09
C VAL A 64 7.40 2.29 0.76
N ALA A 65 7.12 3.47 0.20
CA ALA A 65 7.76 3.91 -1.03
C ALA A 65 9.27 4.06 -0.87
N GLU A 66 9.73 4.67 0.23
CA GLU A 66 11.16 4.82 0.55
C GLU A 66 11.86 3.47 0.67
N ILE A 67 11.28 2.51 1.41
CA ILE A 67 11.84 1.16 1.54
C ILE A 67 12.01 0.51 0.16
N LEU A 68 10.98 0.58 -0.69
CA LEU A 68 11.02 -0.05 -2.02
C LEU A 68 12.05 0.61 -2.94
N LYS A 69 12.18 1.93 -2.90
CA LYS A 69 13.17 2.66 -3.72
C LYS A 69 14.59 2.45 -3.23
N ASN A 70 14.83 2.58 -1.93
CA ASN A 70 16.17 2.46 -1.33
C ASN A 70 16.73 1.04 -1.47
N ASN A 71 15.89 0.02 -1.35
CA ASN A 71 16.29 -1.37 -1.57
C ASN A 71 16.33 -1.74 -3.06
N GLY A 72 16.10 -0.79 -3.97
CA GLY A 72 16.23 -1.00 -5.40
C GLY A 72 15.10 -1.81 -6.04
N PHE A 73 13.97 -2.03 -5.38
CA PHE A 73 12.81 -2.75 -5.96
C PHE A 73 12.01 -1.87 -6.92
N ALA A 74 11.91 -0.57 -6.68
CA ALA A 74 10.99 0.28 -7.42
C ALA A 74 11.58 1.63 -7.83
N VAL A 75 10.97 2.22 -8.86
CA VAL A 75 11.14 3.61 -9.28
C VAL A 75 9.79 4.30 -9.21
N GLU A 76 9.76 5.56 -8.76
CA GLU A 76 8.55 6.36 -8.79
C GLU A 76 8.17 6.78 -10.21
N LYS A 77 6.89 6.62 -10.55
CA LYS A 77 6.29 7.20 -11.77
C LYS A 77 5.54 8.49 -11.45
N LYS A 78 4.87 8.53 -10.30
CA LYS A 78 4.02 9.66 -9.90
C LYS A 78 3.97 9.78 -8.39
N ILE A 79 4.04 11.01 -7.88
CA ILE A 79 3.75 11.36 -6.49
C ILE A 79 2.78 12.54 -6.53
N MET A 80 1.61 12.39 -5.92
CA MET A 80 0.59 13.42 -5.89
C MET A 80 0.01 13.54 -4.49
N THR A 81 -0.13 14.77 -4.02
CA THR A 81 -0.87 15.10 -2.80
C THR A 81 -2.06 15.98 -3.16
N SER A 82 -3.16 15.80 -2.45
CA SER A 82 -4.38 16.58 -2.62
C SER A 82 -5.14 16.68 -1.31
N THR A 83 -6.17 17.49 -1.29
CA THR A 83 -7.14 17.54 -0.19
C THR A 83 -8.46 17.00 -0.72
N VAL A 84 -9.09 16.10 0.04
CA VAL A 84 -10.40 15.52 -0.31
C VAL A 84 -11.40 15.74 0.81
N ASP A 85 -12.65 16.01 0.43
CA ASP A 85 -13.76 16.07 1.37
C ASP A 85 -14.21 14.65 1.74
N ILE A 86 -14.16 14.33 3.02
CA ILE A 86 -14.64 13.07 3.57
C ILE A 86 -15.95 13.31 4.32
N LYS A 87 -16.97 12.53 3.99
CA LYS A 87 -18.22 12.55 4.75
C LYS A 87 -17.96 12.01 6.15
N ASP A 88 -18.25 12.82 7.16
CA ASP A 88 -18.18 12.43 8.56
C ASP A 88 -19.59 12.51 9.15
N ASP A 89 -20.26 11.35 9.22
CA ASP A 89 -21.64 11.25 9.72
C ASP A 89 -21.75 11.68 11.19
N SER A 90 -20.64 11.68 11.95
CA SER A 90 -20.63 12.10 13.35
C SER A 90 -20.59 13.62 13.54
N ARG A 91 -20.10 14.37 12.54
CA ARG A 91 -19.88 15.83 12.64
C ARG A 91 -20.89 16.68 11.87
N GLY A 92 -21.78 16.05 11.09
CA GLY A 92 -22.82 16.73 10.31
C GLY A 92 -22.31 17.64 9.18
N ARG A 93 -20.99 17.71 8.96
CA ARG A 93 -20.34 18.46 7.87
C ARG A 93 -19.16 17.66 7.29
N PRO A 94 -18.89 17.77 5.98
CA PRO A 94 -17.68 17.19 5.38
C PRO A 94 -16.41 17.69 6.06
N VAL A 95 -15.42 16.82 6.19
CA VAL A 95 -14.11 17.14 6.77
C VAL A 95 -13.05 16.96 5.69
N GLN A 96 -12.23 17.99 5.49
CA GLN A 96 -11.11 17.92 4.56
C GLN A 96 -9.98 17.07 5.16
N LYS A 97 -9.50 16.10 4.38
CA LYS A 97 -8.31 15.31 4.72
C LYS A 97 -7.30 15.38 3.58
N ALA A 98 -6.02 15.50 3.96
CA ALA A 98 -4.93 15.28 3.03
C ALA A 98 -4.96 13.84 2.49
N LYS A 99 -4.75 13.69 1.19
CA LYS A 99 -4.62 12.45 0.46
C LYS A 99 -3.27 12.43 -0.24
N ILE A 100 -2.61 11.27 -0.23
CA ILE A 100 -1.42 11.00 -1.05
C ILE A 100 -1.71 9.85 -2.00
N GLU A 101 -1.16 9.92 -3.20
CA GLU A 101 -1.19 8.89 -4.23
C GLU A 101 0.20 8.76 -4.85
N ILE A 102 0.81 7.59 -4.73
CA ILE A 102 2.14 7.27 -5.27
C ILE A 102 2.00 6.10 -6.24
N THR A 103 2.45 6.27 -7.47
CA THR A 103 2.60 5.17 -8.43
C THR A 103 4.06 4.76 -8.48
N LEU A 104 4.32 3.49 -8.20
CA LEU A 104 5.65 2.87 -8.28
C LEU A 104 5.65 1.80 -9.37
N SER A 105 6.72 1.69 -10.14
CA SER A 105 6.93 0.58 -11.06
C SER A 105 8.18 -0.22 -10.69
N LYS A 106 8.23 -1.45 -11.20
CA LYS A 106 9.44 -2.29 -11.13
C LYS A 106 10.67 -1.48 -11.55
N SER A 107 11.73 -1.57 -10.77
CA SER A 107 13.06 -1.19 -11.21
C SER A 107 13.64 -2.26 -12.14
N GLU A 108 14.78 -1.97 -12.75
CA GLU A 108 15.54 -2.95 -13.53
C GLU A 108 16.01 -4.14 -12.69
N LYS A 109 16.28 -3.93 -11.40
CA LYS A 109 16.78 -4.94 -10.46
C LYS A 109 15.67 -5.75 -9.77
N PHE A 110 14.40 -5.44 -10.06
CA PHE A 110 13.29 -5.99 -9.30
C PHE A 110 13.23 -7.52 -9.36
N ASP A 111 13.28 -8.08 -10.57
CA ASP A 111 13.10 -9.51 -10.78
C ASP A 111 14.27 -10.32 -10.18
N GLU A 112 15.50 -9.80 -10.26
CA GLU A 112 16.69 -10.37 -9.61
C GLU A 112 16.58 -10.37 -8.08
N LEU A 113 16.19 -9.23 -7.48
CA LEU A 113 16.06 -9.09 -6.03
C LEU A 113 14.90 -9.94 -5.46
N MET A 114 13.85 -10.16 -6.24
CA MET A 114 12.74 -11.04 -5.86
C MET A 114 13.15 -12.52 -5.88
N ALA A 115 13.95 -12.93 -6.86
CA ALA A 115 14.48 -14.30 -6.93
C ALA A 115 15.43 -14.58 -5.75
N ALA A 116 16.39 -13.69 -5.51
CA ALA A 116 17.34 -13.82 -4.40
C ALA A 116 16.63 -13.91 -3.02
N ALA A 117 15.62 -13.08 -2.79
CA ALA A 117 14.86 -13.11 -1.54
C ALA A 117 14.06 -14.41 -1.32
N ASN A 118 13.63 -15.08 -2.40
CA ASN A 118 12.96 -16.37 -2.30
C ASN A 118 13.96 -17.49 -1.98
N GLU A 119 15.12 -17.48 -2.61
CA GLU A 119 16.20 -18.45 -2.34
C GLU A 119 16.68 -18.36 -0.88
N GLU A 120 16.87 -17.14 -0.36
CA GLU A 120 17.22 -16.91 1.05
C GLU A 120 16.13 -17.43 2.01
N LYS A 121 14.85 -17.25 1.66
CA LYS A 121 13.73 -17.71 2.47
C LYS A 121 13.64 -19.25 2.48
N GLU A 122 13.83 -19.89 1.33
CA GLU A 122 13.86 -21.35 1.22
C GLU A 122 15.05 -21.96 1.98
N ALA A 123 16.22 -21.32 1.92
CA ALA A 123 17.40 -21.76 2.68
C ALA A 123 17.20 -21.64 4.20
N ALA A 124 16.57 -20.56 4.67
CA ALA A 124 16.25 -20.38 6.10
C ALA A 124 15.24 -21.42 6.60
N GLU A 125 14.20 -21.71 5.82
CA GLU A 125 13.18 -22.71 6.16
C GLU A 125 13.75 -24.14 6.20
N ALA A 126 14.73 -24.47 5.34
CA ALA A 126 15.41 -25.76 5.36
C ALA A 126 16.33 -25.95 6.58
N GLN A 127 16.92 -24.87 7.10
CA GLN A 127 17.77 -24.90 8.29
C GLN A 127 16.96 -25.01 9.60
N GLU A 128 15.76 -24.42 9.67
CA GLU A 128 14.89 -24.52 10.85
C GLU A 128 14.21 -25.90 10.99
N GLN A 129 14.19 -26.71 9.93
CA GLN A 129 13.61 -28.06 9.93
C GLN A 129 14.64 -29.18 10.16
N SER A 130 15.93 -28.84 10.36
CA SER A 130 17.03 -29.77 10.65
C SER A 130 17.45 -29.72 12.11
#